data_AF-A0A2E2RU92-F1
#
_entry.id   AF-A0A2E2RU92-F1
#
_cell.length_a   1.000
_cell.length_b   1.000
_cell.length_c   1.000
_cell.angle_alpha   90.00
_cell.angle_beta   90.00
_cell.angle_gamma   90.00
#
_symmetry.space_group_name_H-M   'P 1'
#
loop_
_entity.id
_entity.type
_entity.pdbx_description
1 polymer ?
#
loop_
_entity_poly.entity_id
_entity_poly.type
_entity_poly.pdbx_seq_one_letter_code
_entity_poly.pdbx_strand_id
1 'polypeptide(L)'
;MSINTWIILAGGLATYLTRIGGHLVLSRFSSIHPRVEAALNAVPAAVLTTLVAPAAVFSGPAEAATVIVAALAALYLPGMAVFAIGWAAILAFRALIG
;
A
#
# COMPACT_ATOMS: atom_id res chain seq x y z
N MET A 1 24.29 19.87 -7.87
CA MET A 1 23.43 18.88 -7.19
C MET A 1 22.00 19.15 -7.59
N SER A 2 21.30 18.16 -8.16
CA SER A 2 19.91 18.32 -8.62
C SER A 2 18.94 18.36 -7.43
N ILE A 3 17.82 19.10 -7.56
CA ILE A 3 16.72 19.13 -6.57
C ILE A 3 16.26 17.72 -6.19
N ASN A 4 16.26 16.79 -7.16
CA ASN A 4 15.88 15.39 -6.95
C ASN A 4 16.78 14.69 -5.93
N THR A 5 18.09 15.00 -5.94
CA THR A 5 19.02 14.39 -4.99
C THR A 5 18.70 14.81 -3.56
N TRP A 6 18.36 16.09 -3.35
CA TRP A 6 17.93 16.57 -2.04
C TRP A 6 16.59 15.98 -1.60
N ILE A 7 15.62 15.81 -2.52
CA ILE A 7 14.34 15.16 -2.23
C ILE A 7 14.55 13.71 -1.77
N ILE A 8 15.40 12.96 -2.48
CA ILE A 8 15.70 11.56 -2.12
C ILE A 8 16.38 11.49 -0.75
N LEU A 9 17.38 12.33 -0.50
CA LEU A 9 18.09 12.35 0.79
C LEU A 9 17.17 12.76 1.94
N ALA A 10 16.35 13.80 1.75
CA ALA A 10 15.40 14.27 2.75
C ALA A 10 14.30 13.24 3.01
N GLY A 11 13.74 12.60 1.97
CA GLY A 11 12.74 11.54 2.10
C GLY A 11 13.30 10.30 2.79
N GLY A 12 14.53 9.91 2.45
CA GLY A 12 15.24 8.83 3.13
C GLY A 12 15.45 9.13 4.62
N LEU A 13 15.95 10.33 4.93
CA LEU A 13 16.12 10.78 6.31
C LEU A 13 14.80 10.78 7.08
N ALA A 14 13.73 11.35 6.50
CA ALA A 14 12.40 11.35 7.10
C ALA A 14 11.88 9.93 7.38
N THR A 15 12.10 8.99 6.44
CA THR A 15 11.70 7.57 6.61
C THR A 15 12.41 6.92 7.79
N TYR A 16 13.72 7.13 7.94
CA TYR A 16 14.47 6.59 9.06
C TYR A 16 14.07 7.25 10.38
N LEU A 17 13.85 8.58 10.39
CA LEU A 17 13.43 9.30 11.57
C LEU A 17 12.06 8.83 12.09
N THR A 18 11.07 8.61 11.21
CA THR A 18 9.75 8.10 11.64
C THR A 18 9.84 6.66 12.15
N ARG A 19 10.69 5.82 11.54
CA ARG A 19 10.93 4.44 12.01
C ARG A 19 11.56 4.41 13.41
N ILE A 20 12.60 5.20 13.62
CA ILE A 20 13.28 5.32 14.92
C ILE A 20 12.33 5.92 15.95
N GLY A 21 11.59 6.97 15.58
CA GLY A 21 10.60 7.60 16.45
C GLY A 21 9.53 6.61 16.93
N GLY A 22 8.96 5.81 16.02
CA GLY A 22 7.99 4.78 16.38
C GLY A 22 8.56 3.74 17.35
N HIS A 23 9.77 3.24 17.08
CA HIS A 23 10.45 2.29 17.96
C HIS A 23 10.76 2.91 19.33
N LEU A 24 11.20 4.16 19.38
CA LEU A 24 11.51 4.87 20.62
C LEU A 24 10.26 5.06 21.47
N VAL A 25 9.15 5.49 20.86
CA VAL A 25 7.86 5.66 21.54
C VAL A 25 7.37 4.32 22.10
N LEU A 26 7.41 3.25 21.29
CA LEU A 26 7.00 1.91 21.73
C LEU A 26 7.92 1.36 22.83
N SER A 27 9.23 1.63 22.77
CA SER A 27 10.19 1.19 23.79
C SER A 27 10.01 1.83 25.17
N ARG A 28 9.23 2.92 25.28
CA ARG A 28 8.90 3.57 26.56
C ARG A 28 7.76 2.89 27.30
N PHE A 29 6.96 2.06 26.62
CA PHE A 29 5.90 1.27 27.24
C PHE A 29 6.47 -0.11 27.57
N SER A 30 6.49 -0.50 28.86
CA SER A 30 6.96 -1.83 29.27
C SER A 30 5.98 -2.95 28.86
N SER A 31 4.70 -2.61 28.70
CA SER A 31 3.68 -3.46 28.10
C SER A 31 2.74 -2.64 27.24
N ILE A 32 2.41 -3.15 26.05
CA ILE A 32 1.46 -2.51 25.14
C ILE A 32 0.06 -2.93 25.57
N HIS A 33 -0.83 -1.96 25.81
CA HIS A 33 -2.21 -2.26 26.18
C HIS A 33 -2.92 -2.99 25.01
N PRO A 34 -3.75 -4.03 25.24
CA PRO A 34 -4.36 -4.85 24.18
C PRO A 34 -5.11 -4.05 23.10
N ARG A 35 -5.73 -2.92 23.47
CA ARG A 35 -6.40 -2.01 22.51
C ARG A 35 -5.43 -1.34 21.53
N VAL A 36 -4.23 -0.99 22.00
CA VAL A 36 -3.21 -0.33 21.17
C VAL A 36 -2.61 -1.34 20.21
N GLU A 37 -2.30 -2.55 20.69
CA GLU A 37 -1.80 -3.63 19.84
C GLU A 37 -2.80 -3.99 18.73
N ALA A 38 -4.09 -4.14 19.07
CA ALA A 38 -5.15 -4.38 18.08
C ALA A 38 -5.24 -3.25 17.05
N ALA A 39 -5.11 -1.99 17.48
CA ALA A 39 -5.08 -0.85 16.57
C ALA A 39 -3.87 -0.91 15.64
N LEU A 40 -2.66 -1.16 16.15
CA LEU A 40 -1.44 -1.27 15.35
C LEU A 40 -1.55 -2.40 14.31
N ASN A 41 -2.10 -3.55 14.67
CA ASN A 41 -2.30 -4.68 13.75
C ASN A 41 -3.31 -4.36 12.63
N ALA A 42 -4.23 -3.41 12.85
CA ALA A 42 -5.19 -2.96 11.84
C ALA A 42 -4.63 -1.89 10.89
N VAL A 43 -3.56 -1.17 11.27
CA VAL A 43 -2.99 -0.07 10.47
C VAL A 43 -2.60 -0.50 9.05
N PRO A 44 -1.89 -1.61 8.81
CA PRO A 44 -1.48 -1.98 7.45
C PRO A 44 -2.67 -2.20 6.52
N ALA A 45 -3.71 -2.89 7.00
CA ALA A 45 -4.92 -3.13 6.23
C ALA A 45 -5.65 -1.82 5.90
N ALA A 46 -5.74 -0.91 6.87
CA ALA A 46 -6.37 0.40 6.66
C ALA A 46 -5.61 1.23 5.60
N VAL A 47 -4.29 1.33 5.70
CA VAL A 47 -3.46 2.09 4.75
C VAL A 47 -3.59 1.53 3.33
N LEU A 48 -3.46 0.21 3.15
CA LEU A 48 -3.60 -0.42 1.84
C LEU A 48 -5.00 -0.18 1.25
N THR A 49 -6.04 -0.27 2.07
CA THR A 49 -7.43 -0.01 1.63
C THR A 49 -7.61 1.44 1.19
N THR A 50 -7.02 2.41 1.90
CA THR A 50 -7.09 3.83 1.49
C THR A 50 -6.34 4.13 0.19
N LEU A 51 -5.36 3.32 -0.19
CA LEU A 51 -4.67 3.46 -1.47
C LEU A 51 -5.48 2.84 -2.62
N VAL A 52 -6.08 1.67 -2.38
CA VAL A 52 -6.78 0.91 -3.42
C VAL A 52 -8.19 1.43 -3.67
N ALA A 53 -8.94 1.80 -2.63
CA ALA A 53 -10.34 2.20 -2.77
C ALA A 53 -10.56 3.43 -3.67
N PRO A 54 -9.79 4.54 -3.53
CA PRO A 54 -9.93 5.67 -4.43
C PRO A 54 -9.54 5.32 -5.88
N ALA A 55 -8.52 4.48 -6.07
CA ALA A 55 -8.14 4.02 -7.40
C ALA A 55 -9.24 3.19 -8.06
N ALA A 56 -9.94 2.35 -7.28
CA ALA A 56 -11.05 1.55 -7.79
C ALA A 56 -12.30 2.39 -8.13
N VAL A 57 -12.53 3.50 -7.42
CA VAL A 57 -13.76 4.30 -7.57
C VAL A 57 -13.58 5.47 -8.54
N PHE A 58 -12.45 6.17 -8.48
CA PHE A 58 -12.26 7.45 -9.17
C PHE A 58 -11.36 7.38 -10.41
N SER A 59 -10.60 6.30 -10.63
CA SER A 59 -9.66 6.23 -11.75
C SER A 59 -10.26 5.74 -13.06
N GLY A 60 -11.48 5.19 -13.06
CA GLY A 60 -12.20 4.76 -14.25
C GLY A 60 -12.61 3.29 -14.25
N PRO A 61 -13.37 2.85 -15.27
CA PRO A 61 -13.88 1.48 -15.35
C PRO A 61 -12.77 0.44 -15.56
N ALA A 62 -11.67 0.79 -16.22
CA ALA A 62 -10.53 -0.11 -16.45
C ALA A 62 -9.80 -0.46 -15.13
N GLU A 63 -9.57 0.53 -14.28
CA GLU A 63 -8.98 0.37 -12.95
C GLU A 63 -9.90 -0.42 -12.02
N ALA A 64 -11.20 -0.10 -12.00
CA ALA A 64 -12.19 -0.84 -11.23
C ALA A 64 -12.24 -2.34 -11.62
N ALA A 65 -12.29 -2.64 -12.92
CA ALA A 65 -12.28 -4.00 -13.42
C ALA A 65 -10.98 -4.73 -13.06
N THR A 66 -9.83 -4.05 -13.12
CA THR A 66 -8.54 -4.63 -12.73
C THR A 66 -8.53 -5.01 -11.25
N VAL A 67 -9.04 -4.15 -10.37
CA VAL A 67 -9.10 -4.41 -8.94
C VAL A 67 -9.98 -5.63 -8.65
N ILE A 68 -11.11 -5.79 -9.34
CA ILE A 68 -11.97 -6.97 -9.22
C ILE A 68 -11.23 -8.25 -9.64
N VAL A 69 -10.54 -8.23 -10.79
CA VAL A 69 -9.76 -9.38 -11.27
C VAL A 69 -8.65 -9.74 -10.29
N ALA A 70 -7.90 -8.75 -9.80
CA ALA A 70 -6.85 -8.96 -8.81
C ALA A 70 -7.40 -9.51 -7.48
N ALA A 71 -8.56 -9.03 -7.02
CA ALA A 71 -9.22 -9.52 -5.82
C ALA A 71 -9.64 -10.99 -5.95
N LEU A 72 -10.23 -11.37 -7.09
CA LEU A 72 -10.60 -12.76 -7.36
C LEU A 72 -9.37 -13.68 -7.45
N ALA A 73 -8.30 -13.22 -8.11
CA ALA A 73 -7.05 -13.96 -8.19
C ALA A 73 -6.41 -14.18 -6.80
N ALA A 74 -6.47 -13.17 -5.93
CA ALA A 74 -5.88 -13.22 -4.58
C ALA A 74 -6.49 -14.27 -3.67
N LEU A 75 -7.70 -14.77 -3.96
CA LEU A 75 -8.34 -15.83 -3.17
C LEU A 75 -7.73 -17.22 -3.42
N TYR A 76 -7.07 -17.43 -4.56
CA TYR A 76 -6.63 -18.77 -4.99
C TYR A 76 -5.15 -18.84 -5.38
N LEU A 77 -4.49 -17.71 -5.63
CA LEU A 77 -3.14 -17.68 -6.21
C LEU A 77 -2.10 -17.01 -5.26
N PRO A 78 -0.81 -17.36 -5.39
CA PRO A 78 0.26 -16.71 -4.64
C PRO A 78 0.42 -15.25 -5.07
N GLY A 79 0.90 -14.39 -4.16
CA GLY A 79 0.97 -12.94 -4.38
C GLY A 79 1.73 -12.51 -5.66
N MET A 80 2.78 -13.25 -6.05
CA MET A 80 3.51 -12.96 -7.29
C MET A 80 2.67 -13.21 -8.55
N ALA A 81 1.83 -14.25 -8.54
CA ALA A 81 0.91 -14.54 -9.64
C ALA A 81 -0.20 -13.49 -9.71
N VAL A 82 -0.75 -13.07 -8.57
CA VAL A 82 -1.74 -11.98 -8.49
C VAL A 82 -1.17 -10.68 -9.04
N PHE A 83 0.08 -10.36 -8.71
CA PHE A 83 0.78 -9.19 -9.25
C PHE A 83 0.90 -9.25 -10.78
N ALA A 84 1.34 -10.39 -11.34
CA ALA A 84 1.44 -10.57 -12.79
C ALA A 84 0.08 -10.44 -13.49
N ILE A 85 -0.97 -11.04 -12.91
CA ILE A 85 -2.34 -10.95 -13.44
C ILE A 85 -2.86 -9.52 -13.38
N GLY A 86 -2.68 -8.81 -12.26
CA GLY A 86 -3.10 -7.42 -12.10
C GLY A 86 -2.40 -6.49 -13.10
N TRP A 87 -1.10 -6.68 -13.32
CA TRP A 87 -0.36 -5.95 -14.36
C TRP A 87 -0.95 -6.22 -15.74
N ALA A 88 -1.08 -7.49 -16.13
CA ALA A 88 -1.61 -7.84 -17.45
C ALA A 88 -3.05 -7.29 -17.64
N ALA A 89 -3.88 -7.37 -16.61
CA ALA A 89 -5.26 -6.89 -16.62
C ALA A 89 -5.34 -5.36 -16.82
N ILE A 90 -4.54 -4.56 -16.08
CA ILE A 90 -4.58 -3.10 -16.26
C ILE A 90 -4.13 -2.68 -17.65
N LEU A 91 -3.10 -3.33 -18.21
CA LEU A 91 -2.65 -3.05 -19.58
C LEU A 91 -3.74 -3.38 -20.60
N ALA A 92 -4.36 -4.56 -20.48
CA ALA A 92 -5.41 -4.99 -21.39
C ALA A 92 -6.65 -4.10 -21.29
N PHE A 93 -7.12 -3.80 -20.08
CA PHE A 93 -8.32 -2.97 -19.89
C PHE A 93 -8.08 -1.51 -20.29
N ARG A 94 -6.90 -0.95 -20.03
CA ARG A 94 -6.56 0.39 -20.54
C ARG A 94 -6.45 0.44 -22.05
N ALA A 95 -6.04 -0.63 -22.71
CA ALA A 95 -5.96 -0.66 -24.17
C ALA A 95 -7.34 -0.86 -24.86
N LEU A 96 -8.31 -1.45 -24.15
CA LEU A 96 -9.63 -1.79 -24.71
C LEU A 96 -10.73 -0.79 -24.34
N ILE A 97 -10.69 -0.23 -23.13
CA ILE A 97 -11.77 0.59 -22.53
C ILE A 97 -11.29 2.02 -22.24
N GLY A 98 -9.99 2.21 -22.00
CA GLY A 98 -9.35 3.52 -21.82
C GLY A 98 -8.81 4.08 -23.12
#